data_AF-A0A9X0HRZ3-F1
#
_entry.id   AF-A0A9X0HRZ3-F1
#
_cell.length_a   1.000
_cell.length_b   1.000
_cell.length_c   1.000
_cell.angle_alpha   90.00
_cell.angle_beta   90.00
_cell.angle_gamma   90.00
#
_symmetry.space_group_name_H-M   'P 1'
#
loop_
_entity.id
_entity.type
_entity.pdbx_description
1 polymer ?
#
loop_
_entity_poly.entity_id
_entity_poly.type
_entity_poly.pdbx_seq_one_letter_code
_entity_poly.pdbx_strand_id
1 'polypeptide(L)' 'METFKRYLMFQAMMFVFGVVGPIFLIMYFASQPDPTVRWAYWFGLFITAADVLIALGLTASTTSRKEPDN' A
#
# COMPACT_ATOMS: atom_id res chain seq x y z
N MET A 1 2.22 -1.43 26.50
CA MET A 1 0.97 -1.23 25.73
C MET A 1 1.14 -0.28 24.54
N GLU A 2 2.22 0.49 24.42
CA GLU A 2 2.42 1.48 23.34
C GLU A 2 2.78 0.85 21.98
N THR A 3 3.63 -0.18 21.98
CA THR A 3 4.12 -0.84 20.75
C THR A 3 3.01 -1.56 20.00
N PHE A 4 2.12 -2.25 20.72
CA PHE A 4 0.96 -2.92 20.13
C PHE A 4 -0.01 -1.91 19.49
N LYS A 5 -0.25 -0.77 20.17
CA LYS A 5 -1.08 0.33 19.66
C LYS A 5 -0.50 0.93 18.38
N ARG A 6 0.81 1.18 18.33
CA ARG A 6 1.51 1.63 17.12
C ARG A 6 1.38 0.63 15.98
N TYR A 7 1.59 -0.66 16.27
CA TYR A 7 1.48 -1.72 15.26
C TYR A 7 0.07 -1.79 14.68
N LEU A 8 -0.95 -1.76 15.54
CA LEU A 8 -2.36 -1.76 15.13
C LEU A 8 -2.70 -0.53 14.26
N MET A 9 -2.16 0.63 14.61
CA MET A 9 -2.38 1.88 13.86
C MET A 9 -1.75 1.83 12.47
N PHE A 10 -0.49 1.39 12.35
CA PHE A 10 0.15 1.22 11.04
C PHE A 10 -0.50 0.12 10.21
N GLN A 11 -0.94 -0.98 10.83
CA GLN A 11 -1.62 -2.06 10.14
C GLN A 11 -3.00 -1.62 9.62
N ALA A 12 -3.76 -0.85 10.40
CA ALA A 12 -5.02 -0.27 9.95
C ALA A 12 -4.79 0.74 8.81
N MET A 13 -3.76 1.57 8.91
CA MET A 13 -3.35 2.49 7.84
C MET A 13 -3.05 1.74 6.55
N MET A 14 -2.24 0.68 6.62
CA MET A 14 -1.86 -0.13 5.47
C MET A 14 -3.04 -0.91 4.88
N PHE A 15 -4.06 -1.23 5.68
CA PHE A 15 -5.30 -1.82 5.19
C PHE A 15 -6.16 -0.81 4.41
N VAL A 16 -6.18 0.46 4.83
CA VAL A 16 -6.95 1.52 4.16
C VAL A 16 -6.28 1.98 2.87
N PHE A 17 -4.95 2.14 2.86
CA PHE A 17 -4.22 2.55 1.64
C PHE A 17 -3.89 1.37 0.73
N GLY A 18 -3.49 0.23 1.28
CA GLY A 18 -3.10 -0.96 0.52
C GLY A 18 -4.26 -1.64 -0.21
N VAL A 19 -5.50 -1.44 0.23
CA VAL A 19 -6.68 -1.98 -0.48
C VAL A 19 -7.08 -1.16 -1.71
N VAL A 20 -6.61 0.09 -1.83
CA VAL A 20 -6.93 0.98 -2.97
C VAL A 20 -6.48 0.37 -4.30
N GLY A 21 -5.28 -0.23 -4.31
CA GLY A 21 -4.72 -0.90 -5.49
C GLY A 21 -5.57 -2.07 -6.01
N PRO A 22 -5.86 -3.08 -5.17
CA PRO A 22 -6.78 -4.17 -5.50
C PRO A 22 -8.16 -3.70 -5.94
N ILE A 23 -8.75 -2.69 -5.29
CA ILE A 23 -10.07 -2.15 -5.66
C ILE A 23 -10.05 -1.55 -7.07
N PHE A 24 -9.03 -0.75 -7.41
CA PHE A 24 -8.89 -0.17 -8.75
C PHE A 24 -8.71 -1.25 -9.83
N LEU A 25 -7.90 -2.28 -9.55
CA LEU A 25 -7.70 -3.40 -10.47
C LEU A 25 -9.01 -4.19 -10.65
N ILE A 26 -9.74 -4.49 -9.57
CA ILE A 26 -11.06 -5.15 -9.64
C ILE A 26 -12.04 -4.29 -10.44
N MET A 27 -12.11 -2.98 -10.20
CA MET A 27 -13.00 -2.08 -10.93
C MET A 27 -12.68 -2.03 -12.44
N TYR A 28 -11.39 -2.06 -12.81
CA TYR A 28 -10.97 -2.13 -14.20
C TYR A 28 -11.38 -3.43 -14.88
N PHE A 29 -11.17 -4.59 -14.24
CA PHE A 29 -11.53 -5.88 -14.81
C PHE A 29 -13.03 -6.19 -14.75
N ALA A 30 -13.76 -5.63 -13.79
CA ALA A 30 -15.20 -5.77 -13.65
C ALA A 30 -15.98 -4.81 -14.57
N SER A 31 -15.37 -3.69 -14.96
CA SER A 31 -15.96 -2.82 -15.99
C SER A 31 -15.90 -3.53 -17.34
N GLN A 32 -17.01 -3.49 -18.09
CA GLN A 32 -17.04 -3.89 -19.49
C GLN A 32 -15.89 -3.23 -20.26
N PRO A 33 -15.40 -3.82 -21.38
CA PRO A 33 -14.24 -3.32 -22.15
C PRO A 33 -14.57 -1.99 -22.83
N ASP A 34 -14.68 -0.95 -22.02
CA ASP A 34 -14.88 0.42 -22.43
C ASP A 34 -13.50 1.08 -22.49
N PRO A 35 -13.07 1.59 -23.65
CA PRO A 35 -11.74 2.18 -23.81
C PRO A 35 -11.50 3.35 -22.85
N THR A 36 -12.55 3.94 -22.28
CA THR A 36 -12.50 5.02 -21.30
C THR A 36 -11.90 4.59 -19.95
N VAL A 37 -12.04 3.31 -19.56
CA VAL A 37 -11.52 2.81 -18.26
C VAL A 37 -10.05 2.38 -18.28
N ARG A 38 -9.38 2.38 -19.45
CA ARG A 38 -7.94 2.03 -19.57
C ARG A 38 -7.03 2.90 -18.71
N TRP A 39 -7.41 4.15 -18.47
CA TRP A 39 -6.68 5.05 -17.57
C TRP A 39 -6.69 4.56 -16.12
N ALA A 40 -7.81 3.98 -15.66
CA ALA A 40 -7.96 3.45 -14.31
C ALA A 40 -7.04 2.24 -14.06
N TYR A 41 -6.75 1.43 -15.09
CA TYR A 41 -5.76 0.36 -14.99
C TYR A 41 -4.36 0.88 -14.67
N TRP A 42 -3.88 1.85 -15.45
CA TRP A 42 -2.53 2.39 -15.29
C TRP A 42 -2.38 3.19 -13.99
N PHE A 43 -3.40 3.96 -13.62
CA PHE A 43 -3.42 4.65 -12.33
C PHE A 43 -3.53 3.68 -11.15
N GLY A 44 -4.36 2.65 -11.26
CA GLY A 44 -4.47 1.59 -10.25
C GLY A 44 -3.14 0.86 -10.03
N LEU A 45 -2.45 0.51 -11.12
CA LEU A 45 -1.13 -0.12 -11.07
C LEU A 45 -0.08 0.82 -10.43
N PHE A 46 -0.08 2.09 -10.81
CA PHE A 46 0.84 3.10 -10.25
C PHE A 46 0.62 3.31 -8.75
N ILE A 47 -0.63 3.46 -8.31
CA ILE A 47 -0.99 3.61 -6.88
C ILE A 47 -0.58 2.36 -6.10
N THR A 48 -0.85 1.16 -6.65
CA THR A 48 -0.44 -0.11 -6.03
C THR A 48 1.07 -0.19 -5.86
N ALA A 49 1.84 0.13 -6.91
CA ALA A 49 3.29 0.11 -6.86
C ALA A 49 3.84 1.13 -5.86
N ALA A 50 3.29 2.35 -5.82
CA ALA A 50 3.67 3.37 -4.86
C ALA A 50 3.40 2.93 -3.41
N ASP A 51 2.25 2.32 -3.14
CA ASP A 51 1.90 1.79 -1.80
C ASP A 51 2.91 0.72 -1.34
N VAL A 52 3.24 -0.24 -2.21
CA VAL A 52 4.24 -1.27 -1.91
C VAL A 52 5.63 -0.66 -1.66
N LEU A 53 6.05 0.30 -2.46
CA LEU A 53 7.36 0.97 -2.29
C LEU A 53 7.42 1.76 -0.97
N ILE A 54 6.33 2.43 -0.58
CA ILE A 54 6.22 3.11 0.71
C ILE A 54 6.30 2.10 1.86
N ALA A 55 5.59 0.97 1.78
CA ALA A 55 5.63 -0.08 2.79
C ALA A 55 7.05 -0.65 2.96
N LEU A 56 7.77 -0.88 1.86
CA LEU A 56 9.17 -1.30 1.87
C LEU A 56 10.08 -0.24 2.50
N GLY A 57 9.92 1.03 2.14
CA GLY A 57 10.71 2.13 2.70
C GLY A 57 10.49 2.33 4.22
N LEU A 58 9.25 2.22 4.68
CA LEU A 58 8.92 2.27 6.10
C LEU A 58 9.51 1.06 6.86
N THR A 59 9.45 -0.13 6.27
CA THR A 59 10.06 -1.34 6.86
C THR A 59 11.58 -1.19 6.96
N ALA A 60 12.23 -0.71 5.90
CA ALA A 60 13.68 -0.50 5.86
C ALA A 60 14.15 0.59 6.84
N SER A 61 13.43 1.70 6.96
CA SER A 61 13.75 2.76 7.93
C SER A 61 13.52 2.32 9.38
N THR A 62 12.53 1.46 9.62
CA THR A 62 12.28 0.89 10.96
C THR A 62 13.36 -0.12 11.36
N THR A 63 13.90 -0.90 10.41
CA THR A 63 14.97 -1.88 10.70
C THR A 63 16.33 -1.21 10.97
N SER A 64 16.66 -0.12 10.26
CA SER A 64 17.94 0.59 10.41
C SER A 64 18.12 1.28 11.78
N ARG A 65 17.06 1.42 12.58
CA ARG A 65 17.14 2.03 13.92
C ARG A 65 17.59 1.05 15.02
N LYS A 66 17.96 -0.18 14.65
CA LYS A 66 18.37 -1.24 15.58
C LYS A 66 19.85 -1.59 15.41
N GLU A 67 20.72 -0.60 15.52
CA GLU A 67 22.14 -0.85 15.81
C GLU A 67 22.25 -1.00 17.34
N PRO A 68 22.63 -2.18 17.87
CA PRO A 68 22.94 -2.32 19.29
C PRO A 68 24.28 -1.62 19.56
N ASP A 69 24.22 -0.51 20.29
CA ASP A 69 25.40 0.07 20.94
C ASP A 69 25.86 -0.90 22.04
N ASN A 70 27.12 -1.31 21.96
CA ASN A 70 27.75 -2.32 22.83
C ASN A 70 28.43 -1.63 24.01
#